data_AF-A0A924AB50-F1
#
_entry.id   AF-A0A924AB50-F1
#
_cell.length_a   1.000
_cell.length_b   1.000
_cell.length_c   1.000
_cell.angle_alpha   90.00
_cell.angle_beta   90.00
_cell.angle_gamma   90.00
#
_symmetry.space_group_name_H-M   'P 1'
#
loop_
_entity.id
_entity.type
_entity.pdbx_description
1 polymer ?
#
loop_
_entity_poly.entity_id
_entity_poly.type
_entity_poly.pdbx_seq_one_letter_code
_entity_poly.pdbx_strand_id
1 'polypeptide(L)'
;MPYETSLQHFLRDSTITDTSWSKKWYSRLLPDKLKNYEPLYQSFYAGMAGRTEIIAHGTTVDPNFYTGKTYYPFTPTAGCLCTKELWDENGKRIFSGQQKLTNAVKQAGGGDGYLIVIEIDDAQKAVTINEVLPFVQ
;
A
#
# COMPACT_ATOMS: atom_id res chain seq x y z
N MET A 1 -9.06 -6.17 -2.47
CA MET A 1 -8.90 -5.17 -3.56
C MET A 1 -10.25 -4.87 -4.22
N PRO A 2 -10.40 -3.84 -5.08
CA PRO A 2 -11.60 -3.71 -5.93
C PRO A 2 -11.87 -5.03 -6.67
N TYR A 3 -13.14 -5.33 -6.95
CA TYR A 3 -13.59 -6.60 -7.57
C TYR A 3 -13.43 -7.88 -6.75
N GLU A 4 -12.72 -7.88 -5.61
CA GLU A 4 -12.63 -9.06 -4.72
C GLU A 4 -13.99 -9.43 -4.10
N THR A 5 -14.78 -8.41 -3.78
CA THR A 5 -16.14 -8.54 -3.25
C THR A 5 -17.08 -7.57 -3.98
N SER A 6 -18.38 -7.68 -3.68
CA SER A 6 -19.35 -6.71 -4.20
C SER A 6 -19.01 -5.29 -3.72
N LEU A 7 -19.38 -4.30 -4.52
CA LEU A 7 -19.20 -2.89 -4.20
C LEU A 7 -19.79 -2.52 -2.83
N GLN A 8 -21.01 -3.01 -2.56
CA GLN A 8 -21.73 -2.84 -1.30
C GLN A 8 -20.93 -3.39 -0.10
N HIS A 9 -20.35 -4.58 -0.24
CA HIS A 9 -19.56 -5.21 0.81
C HIS A 9 -18.24 -4.47 1.04
N PHE A 10 -17.52 -4.14 -0.04
CA PHE A 10 -16.23 -3.46 0.03
C PHE A 10 -16.35 -2.07 0.68
N LEU A 11 -17.36 -1.28 0.29
CA LEU A 11 -17.59 0.06 0.82
C LEU A 11 -18.34 0.06 2.16
N ARG A 12 -18.77 -1.11 2.65
CA ARG A 12 -19.57 -1.27 3.87
C ARG A 12 -20.81 -0.38 3.89
N ASP A 13 -21.45 -0.21 2.74
CA ASP A 13 -22.63 0.65 2.57
C ASP A 13 -23.75 -0.16 1.93
N SER A 14 -24.75 -0.52 2.75
CA SER A 14 -25.87 -1.33 2.30
C SER A 14 -26.85 -0.60 1.39
N THR A 15 -26.77 0.74 1.29
CA THR A 15 -27.65 1.56 0.45
C THR A 15 -27.26 1.51 -1.03
N ILE A 16 -26.05 1.02 -1.34
CA ILE A 16 -25.57 0.88 -2.71
C ILE A 16 -26.33 -0.25 -3.41
N THR A 17 -27.09 0.12 -4.45
CA THR A 17 -27.82 -0.80 -5.32
C THR A 17 -27.04 -1.17 -6.58
N ASP A 18 -26.00 -0.41 -6.93
CA ASP A 18 -25.11 -0.72 -8.04
C ASP A 18 -24.38 -2.04 -7.78
N THR A 19 -24.42 -2.94 -8.76
CA THR A 19 -23.83 -4.28 -8.64
C THR A 19 -22.43 -4.38 -9.24
N SER A 20 -22.01 -3.36 -10.00
CA SER A 20 -20.78 -3.38 -10.79
C SER A 20 -19.83 -2.26 -10.38
N TRP A 21 -18.56 -2.64 -10.19
CA TRP A 21 -17.47 -1.69 -10.00
C TRP A 21 -17.28 -0.81 -11.24
N SER A 22 -16.99 0.48 -11.00
CA SER A 22 -16.61 1.45 -12.02
C SER A 22 -15.54 2.40 -11.49
N LYS A 23 -14.82 3.08 -12.38
CA LYS A 23 -13.86 4.14 -11.98
C LYS A 23 -14.52 5.21 -11.09
N LYS A 24 -15.78 5.56 -11.37
CA LYS A 24 -16.57 6.52 -10.57
C LYS A 24 -16.78 6.05 -9.12
N TRP A 25 -16.97 4.75 -8.92
CA TRP A 25 -17.08 4.19 -7.58
C TRP A 25 -15.73 4.11 -6.89
N TYR A 26 -14.70 3.64 -7.60
CA TYR A 26 -13.34 3.58 -7.08
C TYR A 26 -12.78 4.95 -6.68
N SER A 27 -13.05 5.99 -7.47
CA SER A 27 -12.58 7.35 -7.20
C SER A 27 -13.11 7.92 -5.89
N ARG A 28 -14.17 7.36 -5.30
CA ARG A 28 -14.68 7.77 -3.98
C ARG A 28 -13.76 7.36 -2.82
N LEU A 29 -12.88 6.39 -3.05
CA LEU A 29 -11.85 5.98 -2.09
C LEU A 29 -10.68 6.96 -2.08
N LEU A 30 -10.46 7.69 -3.18
CA LEU A 30 -9.30 8.55 -3.35
C LEU A 30 -9.55 9.95 -2.78
N PRO A 31 -8.53 10.61 -2.21
CA PRO A 31 -8.60 12.04 -1.89
C PRO A 31 -8.98 12.87 -3.12
N ASP A 32 -9.72 13.96 -2.92
CA ASP A 32 -10.29 14.76 -4.01
C ASP A 32 -9.23 15.22 -5.03
N LYS A 33 -8.07 15.68 -4.55
CA LYS A 33 -6.96 16.14 -5.38
C LYS A 33 -6.29 15.03 -6.19
N LEU A 34 -6.48 13.79 -5.79
CA LEU A 34 -5.86 12.62 -6.40
C LEU A 34 -6.81 11.82 -7.30
N LYS A 35 -8.08 12.22 -7.43
CA LYS A 35 -9.06 11.53 -8.28
C LYS A 35 -8.66 11.46 -9.75
N ASN A 36 -7.86 12.41 -10.24
CA ASN A 36 -7.35 12.44 -11.61
C ASN A 36 -5.93 11.88 -11.75
N TYR A 37 -5.33 11.38 -10.66
CA TYR A 37 -4.00 10.78 -10.70
C TYR A 37 -4.13 9.30 -11.12
N GLU A 38 -4.06 9.07 -12.44
CA GLU A 38 -4.26 7.75 -13.06
C GLU A 38 -3.44 6.60 -12.45
N PRO A 39 -2.18 6.78 -11.97
CA PRO A 39 -1.46 5.70 -11.30
C PRO A 39 -2.20 5.05 -10.14
N LEU A 40 -3.05 5.78 -9.40
CA LEU A 40 -3.84 5.19 -8.31
C LEU A 40 -4.93 4.22 -8.79
N TYR A 41 -5.30 4.25 -10.07
CA TYR A 41 -6.26 3.30 -10.64
C TYR A 41 -5.62 1.96 -11.02
N GLN A 42 -4.31 1.78 -10.87
CA GLN A 42 -3.66 0.47 -11.11
C GLN A 42 -4.27 -0.64 -10.26
N SER A 43 -4.61 -0.36 -9.00
CA SER A 43 -5.31 -1.30 -8.12
C SER A 43 -6.72 -1.64 -8.61
N PHE A 44 -7.43 -0.69 -9.20
CA PHE A 44 -8.74 -0.94 -9.83
C PHE A 44 -8.61 -1.89 -11.01
N TYR A 45 -7.63 -1.67 -11.89
CA TYR A 45 -7.39 -2.53 -13.05
C TYR A 45 -6.85 -3.91 -12.68
N ALA A 46 -5.96 -4.00 -11.69
CA ALA A 46 -5.48 -5.28 -11.17
C ALA A 46 -6.65 -6.11 -10.62
N GLY A 47 -7.55 -5.48 -9.87
CA GLY A 47 -8.79 -6.10 -9.39
C GLY A 47 -9.67 -6.62 -10.54
N MET A 48 -9.90 -5.78 -11.55
CA MET A 48 -10.64 -6.16 -12.76
C MET A 48 -10.01 -7.36 -13.48
N ALA A 49 -8.68 -7.48 -13.46
CA ALA A 49 -7.93 -8.61 -14.01
C ALA A 49 -7.90 -9.86 -13.09
N GLY A 50 -8.62 -9.84 -11.96
CA GLY A 50 -8.75 -10.98 -11.04
C GLY A 50 -7.77 -10.99 -9.87
N ARG A 51 -7.04 -9.90 -9.59
CA ARG A 51 -6.18 -9.79 -8.40
C ARG A 51 -7.00 -9.39 -7.17
N THR A 52 -6.81 -10.10 -6.06
CA THR A 52 -7.62 -9.89 -4.85
C THR A 52 -6.87 -9.16 -3.75
N GLU A 53 -5.54 -9.30 -3.66
CA GLU A 53 -4.75 -8.77 -2.55
C GLU A 53 -3.36 -8.27 -2.96
N ILE A 54 -2.82 -7.38 -2.12
CA ILE A 54 -1.40 -7.00 -2.09
C ILE A 54 -0.90 -7.38 -0.70
N ILE A 55 0.12 -8.22 -0.65
CA ILE A 55 0.68 -8.71 0.60
C ILE A 55 1.85 -7.80 1.00
N ALA A 56 1.83 -7.34 2.25
CA ALA A 56 2.92 -6.61 2.88
C ALA A 56 3.64 -7.52 3.89
N HIS A 57 4.96 -7.67 3.77
CA HIS A 57 5.75 -8.52 4.66
C HIS A 57 7.15 -7.96 4.93
N GLY A 58 7.85 -8.59 5.87
CA GLY A 58 9.25 -8.33 6.15
C GLY A 58 10.18 -9.04 5.17
N THR A 59 11.33 -8.44 4.87
CA THR A 59 12.43 -9.06 4.11
C THR A 59 13.72 -9.05 4.90
N THR A 60 14.39 -10.20 4.95
CA THR A 60 15.73 -10.39 5.53
C THR A 60 16.82 -10.41 4.47
N VAL A 61 16.47 -10.20 3.20
CA VAL A 61 17.43 -10.16 2.10
C VAL A 61 18.37 -8.97 2.29
N ASP A 62 19.68 -9.21 2.18
CA ASP A 62 20.67 -8.15 2.26
C ASP A 62 20.60 -7.26 1.00
N PRO A 63 20.24 -5.96 1.13
CA PRO A 63 20.17 -5.06 -0.01
C PRO A 63 21.53 -4.80 -0.68
N ASN A 64 22.65 -5.11 -0.01
CA ASN A 64 23.99 -4.96 -0.59
C ASN A 64 24.22 -5.86 -1.80
N PHE A 65 23.45 -6.95 -1.97
CA PHE A 65 23.48 -7.74 -3.21
C PHE A 65 23.03 -6.94 -4.45
N TYR A 66 22.36 -5.81 -4.24
CA TYR A 66 21.82 -4.95 -5.29
C TYR A 66 22.50 -3.58 -5.36
N THR A 67 23.69 -3.40 -4.77
CA THR A 67 24.44 -2.16 -4.90
C THR A 67 24.64 -1.78 -6.39
N GLY A 68 24.36 -0.52 -6.72
CA GLY A 68 24.44 -0.01 -8.09
C GLY A 68 23.21 -0.29 -8.96
N LYS A 69 22.17 -0.95 -8.43
CA LYS A 69 20.86 -1.06 -9.09
C LYS A 69 20.02 0.18 -8.82
N THR A 70 19.12 0.50 -9.74
CA THR A 70 18.24 1.68 -9.65
C THR A 70 17.29 1.65 -8.46
N TYR A 71 16.97 0.46 -7.96
CA TYR A 71 16.09 0.27 -6.81
C TYR A 71 16.85 0.11 -5.48
N TYR A 72 18.18 0.19 -5.48
CA TYR A 72 18.95 0.26 -4.23
C TYR A 72 18.55 1.55 -3.48
N PRO A 73 18.32 1.52 -2.15
CA PRO A 73 18.71 0.49 -1.17
C PRO A 73 17.63 -0.55 -0.85
N PHE A 74 16.64 -0.72 -1.72
CA PHE A 74 15.56 -1.69 -1.55
C PHE A 74 15.86 -3.03 -2.20
N THR A 75 15.07 -4.04 -1.84
CA THR A 75 15.14 -5.39 -2.42
C THR A 75 13.95 -5.58 -3.35
N PRO A 76 14.14 -6.16 -4.55
CA PRO A 76 13.03 -6.42 -5.46
C PRO A 76 12.05 -7.39 -4.82
N THR A 77 10.77 -7.18 -5.10
CA THR A 77 9.67 -8.00 -4.58
C THR A 77 8.87 -8.52 -5.78
N ALA A 78 8.30 -9.72 -5.67
CA ALA A 78 7.47 -10.28 -6.74
C ALA A 78 6.06 -9.64 -6.75
N GLY A 79 5.98 -8.31 -6.60
CA GLY A 79 4.74 -7.55 -6.47
C GLY A 79 4.23 -7.34 -5.05
N CYS A 80 4.92 -7.89 -4.04
CA CYS A 80 4.61 -7.64 -2.63
C CYS A 80 5.16 -6.29 -2.14
N LEU A 81 4.59 -5.74 -1.08
CA LEU A 81 5.24 -4.66 -0.34
C LEU A 81 6.19 -5.27 0.69
N CYS A 82 7.42 -4.77 0.76
CA CYS A 82 8.42 -5.27 1.71
C CYS A 82 8.87 -4.18 2.67
N THR A 83 9.13 -4.60 3.90
CA THR A 83 9.73 -3.78 4.94
C THR A 83 11.02 -4.44 5.42
N LYS A 84 11.99 -3.63 5.87
CA LYS A 84 13.27 -4.14 6.35
C LYS A 84 13.10 -4.97 7.63
N GLU A 85 13.70 -6.15 7.67
CA GLU A 85 13.81 -6.99 8.85
C GLU A 85 15.28 -7.27 9.17
N LEU A 86 15.67 -7.12 10.43
CA LEU A 86 17.02 -7.45 10.91
C LEU A 86 16.91 -8.46 12.04
N TRP A 87 17.66 -9.53 11.92
CA TRP A 87 17.72 -10.65 12.86
C TRP A 87 19.19 -10.93 13.18
N ASP A 88 19.49 -11.31 14.41
CA ASP A 88 20.84 -11.73 14.79
C ASP A 88 21.13 -13.17 14.35
N GLU A 89 22.37 -13.60 14.53
CA GLU A 89 22.86 -14.96 14.22
C GLU A 89 22.13 -16.07 14.99
N ASN A 90 21.48 -15.74 16.11
CA ASN A 90 20.71 -16.68 16.93
C ASN A 90 19.22 -16.71 16.52
N GLY A 91 18.84 -16.00 15.46
CA GLY A 91 17.45 -15.91 15.01
C GLY A 91 16.57 -15.05 15.91
N LYS A 92 17.13 -14.11 16.68
CA LYS A 92 16.38 -13.11 17.43
C LYS A 92 16.23 -11.84 16.62
N ARG A 93 14.99 -11.34 16.56
CA ARG A 93 14.63 -10.10 15.86
C ARG A 93 15.28 -8.88 16.54
N ILE A 94 16.13 -8.16 15.81
CA ILE A 94 16.74 -6.88 16.21
C ILE A 94 15.82 -5.72 15.81
N PHE A 95 15.31 -5.74 14.58
CA PHE A 95 14.47 -4.69 14.01
C PHE A 95 13.41 -5.29 13.09
N SER A 96 12.20 -4.72 13.13
CA SER A 96 11.11 -5.13 12.25
C SER A 96 10.32 -3.95 11.73
N GLY A 97 10.48 -3.66 10.45
CA GLY A 97 9.65 -2.70 9.74
C GLY A 97 8.21 -3.20 9.63
N GLN A 98 7.99 -4.51 9.52
CA GLN A 98 6.65 -5.10 9.45
C GLN A 98 5.89 -4.88 10.76
N GLN A 99 6.57 -5.02 11.91
CA GLN A 99 5.98 -4.72 13.20
C GLN A 99 5.63 -3.24 13.33
N LYS A 100 6.50 -2.34 12.86
CA LYS A 100 6.22 -0.89 12.88
C LYS A 100 4.99 -0.55 12.05
N LEU A 101 4.89 -1.10 10.83
CA LEU A 101 3.72 -0.91 9.96
C LEU A 101 2.44 -1.46 10.62
N THR A 102 2.50 -2.68 11.14
CA THR A 102 1.37 -3.29 11.87
C THR A 102 0.92 -2.43 13.05
N ASN A 103 1.86 -1.88 13.83
CA ASN A 103 1.55 -1.02 14.97
C ASN A 103 0.89 0.28 14.52
N ALA A 104 1.38 0.89 13.43
CA ALA A 104 0.79 2.11 12.87
C ALA A 104 -0.65 1.88 12.39
N VAL A 105 -0.91 0.76 11.69
CA VAL A 105 -2.27 0.39 11.24
C VAL A 105 -3.20 0.16 12.44
N LYS A 106 -2.73 -0.53 13.48
CA LYS A 106 -3.50 -0.71 14.73
C LYS A 106 -3.83 0.63 15.38
N GLN A 107 -2.86 1.54 15.46
CA GLN A 107 -3.05 2.87 16.02
C GLN A 107 -4.05 3.71 15.21
N ALA A 108 -4.11 3.51 13.89
CA ALA A 108 -5.04 4.20 12.98
C ALA A 108 -6.49 3.67 13.03
N GLY A 109 -6.78 2.64 13.83
CA GLY A 109 -8.13 2.05 13.94
C GLY A 109 -8.20 0.56 13.60
N GLY A 110 -7.09 -0.08 13.23
CA GLY A 110 -7.03 -1.51 12.93
C GLY A 110 -7.11 -1.83 11.44
N GLY A 111 -7.35 -3.11 11.12
CA GLY A 111 -7.39 -3.61 9.73
C GLY A 111 -8.67 -3.29 8.96
N ASP A 112 -9.61 -2.60 9.59
CA ASP A 112 -10.89 -2.23 9.00
C ASP A 112 -10.74 -0.92 8.21
N GLY A 113 -10.42 -1.06 6.92
CA GLY A 113 -10.28 0.08 6.01
C GLY A 113 -9.51 -0.27 4.74
N TYR A 114 -8.97 0.76 4.10
CA TYR A 114 -8.10 0.63 2.94
C TYR A 114 -6.85 1.49 3.11
N LEU A 115 -5.75 1.05 2.51
CA LEU A 115 -4.50 1.80 2.44
C LEU A 115 -4.36 2.36 1.02
N ILE A 116 -4.01 3.64 0.92
CA ILE A 116 -3.59 4.26 -0.34
C ILE A 116 -2.11 4.54 -0.22
N VAL A 117 -1.34 4.05 -1.20
CA VAL A 117 0.09 4.32 -1.32
C VAL A 117 0.26 5.41 -2.38
N ILE A 118 0.95 6.49 -2.02
CA ILE A 118 1.23 7.63 -2.89
C ILE A 118 2.74 7.76 -2.96
N GLU A 119 3.29 7.60 -4.17
CA GLU A 119 4.68 7.94 -4.48
C GLU A 119 4.75 9.44 -4.76
N ILE A 120 5.50 10.20 -3.95
CA ILE A 120 5.57 11.67 -4.04
C ILE A 120 6.67 12.10 -5.02
N ASP A 121 7.91 11.68 -4.77
CA ASP A 121 9.07 11.94 -5.61
C ASP A 121 10.14 10.86 -5.40
N ASP A 122 11.24 10.94 -6.14
CA ASP A 122 12.41 10.03 -6.02
C ASP A 122 13.51 10.65 -5.11
N ALA A 123 13.11 11.47 -4.14
CA ALA A 123 14.07 12.07 -3.22
C ALA A 123 14.64 11.00 -2.30
N GLN A 124 15.96 10.99 -2.14
CA GLN A 124 16.69 10.07 -1.27
C GLN A 124 16.59 10.48 0.21
N LYS A 125 15.37 10.71 0.70
CA LYS A 125 15.03 11.11 2.06
C LYS A 125 13.68 10.52 2.48
N ALA A 126 13.42 10.47 3.78
CA ALA A 126 12.12 10.08 4.28
C ALA A 126 11.06 11.16 3.96
N VAL A 127 9.88 10.72 3.54
CA VAL A 127 8.69 11.57 3.37
C VAL A 127 8.24 12.12 4.73
N THR A 128 8.01 13.42 4.80
CA THR A 128 7.48 14.10 5.99
C THR A 128 5.97 14.29 5.90
N ILE A 129 5.30 14.49 7.04
CA ILE A 129 3.85 14.73 7.06
C ILE A 129 3.45 15.97 6.24
N ASN A 130 4.27 17.03 6.26
CA ASN A 130 4.00 18.26 5.52
C ASN A 130 4.00 18.07 4.01
N GLU A 131 4.72 17.07 3.50
CA GLU A 131 4.72 16.69 2.08
C GLU A 131 3.45 15.90 1.72
N VAL A 132 2.84 15.19 2.67
CA VAL A 132 1.63 14.38 2.44
C VAL A 132 0.35 15.22 2.53
N LEU A 133 0.26 16.15 3.48
CA LEU A 133 -0.96 16.92 3.76
C LEU A 133 -1.59 17.60 2.53
N PRO A 134 -0.82 18.19 1.58
CA PRO A 134 -1.38 18.81 0.38
C PRO A 134 -2.21 17.86 -0.49
N PHE A 135 -2.02 16.55 -0.40
CA PHE A 135 -2.73 15.55 -1.20
C PHE A 135 -3.99 15.00 -0.53
N VAL A 136 -4.10 15.09 0.80
CA VAL A 136 -5.17 14.45 1.60
C VAL A 136 -6.14 15.44 2.23
N GLN A 137 -5.80 16.74 2.28
CA GLN A 137 -6.65 17.83 2.77
C GLN A 137 -7.35 18.59 1.64
#